data_AF-A0A672QNP2-F1
#
_entry.id   AF-A0A672QNP2-F1
#
_cell.length_a   1.000
_cell.length_b   1.000
_cell.length_c   1.000
_cell.angle_alpha   90.00
_cell.angle_beta   90.00
_cell.angle_gamma   90.00
#
_symmetry.space_group_name_H-M   'P 1'
#
loop_
_entity.id
_entity.type
_entity.pdbx_description
1 polymer ?
#
loop_
_entity_poly.entity_id
_entity_poly.type
_entity_poly.pdbx_seq_one_letter_code
_entity_poly.pdbx_strand_id
1 'polypeptide(L)'
;MSCKSKVAPSVDFDHSCSDSVEYLTLNFGPFETVHRWRRLPPCDEFVGARRSKHTVVAYRDAIYVFGGDNGKNMLNDLLRFDVKDCSWCRAFTTGTPPAPRYHHSAVVYGSSMFVFGGYTGDIYSNSNLKNKNDLFEYKFATGQWTEWKVEGRLVARSAHGATVYNDKLWIFAGYDGNARLNDMWTISLQDREQAYWEEIEQSGEIPPSCCNFPVAVCQDKMFVFSQYDCKVNFFFSEESGSGSQKDSSGRSSRGPPLLEVSIREADAQPFEVLMQFLYTDKIQYPRRGHVQDVLLIMDVYKLALSFKLSRLEQLCVQYIEASVDLQNVLSVCENANKLQLDQLKEHCLNFVVKESHFNQVIMTKEFEHLSTPLIVEIVRRKQQPPPRVYSDQPVDIGTSLVQDMKACLEGAGHEFCDIILLLDGHPRPAHKAILAPPPGTLYFEAMFRSFMPEDGQVNISIGEMVPSTQAFESMLRYIYYGDVNMPPEDSLYLFAAPYYYGFSNNRLQAYCKQNLEMNVTVENVLQVLAHIPSLAHQWILCSEWVPLE
;
A
#
# COMPACT_ATOMS: atom_id res chain seq x y z
N MET A 1 -34.31 55.80 27.63
CA MET A 1 -33.29 56.45 26.76
C MET A 1 -32.20 55.40 26.53
N SER A 2 -31.81 54.96 25.34
CA SER A 2 -32.19 55.34 23.98
C SER A 2 -31.99 54.10 23.09
N CYS A 3 -33.00 53.78 22.29
CA CYS A 3 -32.87 52.98 21.08
C CYS A 3 -31.96 53.69 20.06
N LYS A 4 -31.30 52.92 19.18
CA LYS A 4 -31.21 53.26 17.75
C LYS A 4 -31.36 51.99 16.91
N SER A 5 -32.08 52.18 15.81
CA SER A 5 -32.76 51.22 14.95
C SER A 5 -32.09 51.07 13.58
N LYS A 6 -32.30 49.88 12.98
CA LYS A 6 -32.52 49.52 11.55
C LYS A 6 -31.99 50.46 10.45
N VAL A 7 -31.35 49.88 9.43
CA VAL A 7 -31.80 49.83 8.00
C VAL A 7 -31.07 48.67 7.27
N ALA A 8 -31.81 47.84 6.50
CA ALA A 8 -31.31 46.91 5.47
C ALA A 8 -31.50 47.56 4.07
N PRO A 9 -30.75 47.19 3.01
CA PRO A 9 -31.13 46.08 2.10
C PRO A 9 -29.87 45.34 1.55
N SER A 10 -29.85 44.30 0.71
CA SER A 10 -30.75 43.79 -0.34
C SER A 10 -30.46 42.30 -0.59
N VAL A 11 -31.45 41.64 -1.15
CA VAL A 11 -31.53 40.22 -1.53
C VAL A 11 -30.62 39.94 -2.73
N ASP A 12 -29.90 38.82 -2.72
CA ASP A 12 -29.52 38.10 -3.94
C ASP A 12 -29.73 36.60 -3.75
N PHE A 13 -30.27 35.98 -4.81
CA PHE A 13 -30.95 34.69 -4.85
C PHE A 13 -29.99 33.50 -4.65
N ASP A 14 -30.18 32.77 -3.54
CA ASP A 14 -29.67 31.41 -3.38
C ASP A 14 -30.73 30.44 -3.91
N HIS A 15 -30.51 29.90 -5.11
CA HIS A 15 -31.30 28.78 -5.62
C HIS A 15 -30.64 27.48 -5.16
N SER A 16 -31.19 26.97 -4.07
CA SER A 16 -31.12 25.57 -3.67
C SER A 16 -31.49 24.64 -4.85
N CYS A 17 -30.62 23.70 -5.19
CA CYS A 17 -31.08 22.35 -5.49
C CYS A 17 -30.61 21.47 -4.34
N SER A 18 -31.58 21.09 -3.52
CA SER A 18 -31.43 20.16 -2.41
C SER A 18 -31.26 18.74 -2.95
N ASP A 19 -30.13 18.12 -2.62
CA ASP A 19 -30.11 16.72 -2.22
C ASP A 19 -29.36 16.66 -0.89
N SER A 20 -30.12 16.95 0.17
CA SER A 20 -29.70 16.77 1.56
C SER A 20 -29.60 15.28 1.86
N VAL A 21 -28.45 14.69 1.55
CA VAL A 21 -27.93 13.57 2.31
C VAL A 21 -27.05 14.20 3.39
N GLU A 22 -27.52 14.20 4.64
CA GLU A 22 -26.68 14.52 5.79
C GLU A 22 -25.57 13.48 5.89
N TYR A 23 -24.46 13.74 5.22
CA TYR A 23 -23.21 13.12 5.61
C TYR A 23 -22.84 13.72 6.96
N LEU A 24 -22.94 12.93 8.03
CA LEU A 24 -22.17 13.18 9.25
C LEU A 24 -20.70 13.27 8.84
N THR A 25 -20.23 14.49 8.62
CA THR A 25 -18.81 14.78 8.42
C THR A 25 -18.12 14.55 9.76
N LEU A 26 -17.77 13.30 10.02
CA LEU A 26 -16.69 12.99 10.94
C LEU A 26 -15.45 13.65 10.33
N ASN A 27 -15.09 14.81 10.88
CA ASN A 27 -13.87 15.53 10.57
C ASN A 27 -12.70 14.67 11.03
N PHE A 28 -12.32 13.71 10.20
CA PHE A 28 -11.00 13.15 10.26
C PHE A 28 -10.08 14.27 9.74
N GLY A 29 -9.30 14.87 10.65
CA GLY A 29 -8.11 15.60 10.23
C GLY A 29 -7.28 14.75 9.26
N PRO A 30 -6.34 15.35 8.50
CA PRO A 30 -5.52 14.63 7.53
C PRO A 30 -5.10 13.28 8.12
N PHE A 31 -5.60 12.20 7.51
CA PHE A 31 -5.48 10.85 8.02
C PHE A 31 -4.00 10.48 8.02
N GLU A 32 -3.32 10.73 9.12
CA GLU A 32 -2.04 10.12 9.39
C GLU A 32 -2.30 8.62 9.55
N THR A 33 -1.68 7.79 8.71
CA THR A 33 -1.34 6.43 9.11
C THR A 33 -0.70 6.54 10.48
N VAL A 34 -1.44 6.22 11.54
CA VAL A 34 -0.90 6.31 12.89
C VAL A 34 0.08 5.16 13.01
N HIS A 35 1.33 5.41 12.63
CA HIS A 35 2.50 4.57 12.88
C HIS A 35 2.79 4.56 14.39
N ARG A 36 1.80 4.12 15.17
CA ARG A 36 1.80 4.21 16.62
C ARG A 36 2.02 2.83 17.20
N TRP A 37 3.09 2.72 17.97
CA TRP A 37 3.33 1.56 18.81
C TRP A 37 2.17 1.37 19.79
N ARG A 38 1.61 0.16 19.83
CA ARG A 38 0.65 -0.26 20.85
C ARG A 38 1.30 -1.36 21.67
N ARG A 39 1.29 -1.19 23.00
CA ARG A 39 1.68 -2.25 23.92
C ARG A 39 0.62 -3.36 23.87
N LEU A 40 1.07 -4.61 23.69
CA LEU A 40 0.18 -5.78 23.79
C LEU A 40 -0.41 -5.88 25.20
N PRO A 41 -1.63 -6.45 25.35
CA PRO A 41 -2.23 -6.73 26.65
C PRO A 41 -1.29 -7.54 27.56
N PRO A 42 -1.53 -7.54 28.89
CA PRO A 42 -0.78 -8.40 29.81
C PRO A 42 -0.83 -9.85 29.31
N CYS A 43 0.34 -10.40 28.96
CA CYS A 43 0.53 -11.79 28.62
C CYS A 43 0.92 -12.57 29.88
N ASP A 44 0.74 -13.89 29.84
CA ASP A 44 1.29 -14.78 30.86
C ASP A 44 2.78 -14.51 31.08
N GLU A 45 3.23 -14.70 32.32
CA GLU A 45 4.56 -14.31 32.78
C GLU A 45 5.65 -14.85 31.84
N PHE A 46 6.53 -13.95 31.39
CA PHE A 46 7.61 -14.29 30.45
C PHE A 46 8.51 -15.39 31.03
N VAL A 47 8.54 -16.55 30.37
CA VAL A 47 9.20 -17.78 30.87
C VAL A 47 10.75 -17.72 30.79
N GLY A 48 11.30 -16.66 30.19
CA GLY A 48 12.74 -16.49 29.96
C GLY A 48 13.41 -15.42 30.82
N ALA A 49 14.73 -15.29 30.68
CA ALA A 49 15.47 -14.13 31.21
C ALA A 49 15.36 -12.91 30.27
N ARG A 50 15.29 -11.70 30.85
CA ARG A 50 15.50 -10.44 30.12
C ARG A 50 16.82 -10.53 29.37
N ARG A 51 16.82 -10.17 28.08
CA ARG A 51 17.95 -10.46 27.19
C ARG A 51 18.19 -9.38 26.14
N SER A 52 19.41 -9.30 25.63
CA SER A 52 19.82 -8.45 24.50
C SER A 52 20.48 -9.31 23.40
N LYS A 53 20.56 -8.76 22.17
CA LYS A 53 21.28 -9.38 21.02
C LYS A 53 20.83 -10.82 20.66
N HIS A 54 19.60 -11.16 21.04
CA HIS A 54 18.93 -12.38 20.64
C HIS A 54 18.45 -12.27 19.20
N THR A 55 18.13 -13.40 18.58
CA THR A 55 17.43 -13.41 17.30
C THR A 55 15.95 -13.71 17.51
N VAL A 56 15.13 -13.21 16.59
CA VAL A 56 13.69 -13.44 16.57
C VAL A 56 13.29 -13.86 15.17
N VAL A 57 12.51 -14.93 15.05
CA VAL A 57 11.89 -15.32 13.79
C VAL A 57 10.40 -15.57 13.98
N ALA A 58 9.61 -15.29 12.95
CA ALA A 58 8.20 -15.65 12.90
C ALA A 58 8.03 -16.92 12.07
N TYR A 59 7.25 -17.88 12.57
CA TYR A 59 6.85 -19.06 11.81
C TYR A 59 5.41 -19.43 12.16
N ARG A 60 4.54 -19.38 11.15
CA ARG A 60 3.08 -19.52 11.31
C ARG A 60 2.56 -18.53 12.37
N ASP A 61 1.72 -18.98 13.30
CA ASP A 61 1.09 -18.16 14.34
C ASP A 61 1.97 -17.97 15.59
N ALA A 62 3.29 -18.13 15.49
CA ALA A 62 4.20 -18.08 16.62
C ALA A 62 5.49 -17.29 16.34
N ILE A 63 6.00 -16.66 17.38
CA ILE A 63 7.29 -15.96 17.39
C ILE A 63 8.29 -16.78 18.19
N TYR A 64 9.46 -17.01 17.63
CA TYR A 64 10.54 -17.77 18.25
C TYR A 64 11.71 -16.86 18.58
N VAL A 65 12.23 -16.97 19.81
CA VAL A 65 13.36 -16.18 20.30
C VAL A 65 14.48 -17.13 20.69
N PHE A 66 15.66 -16.95 20.09
CA PHE A 66 16.82 -17.79 20.35
C PHE A 66 18.02 -16.99 20.86
N GLY A 67 18.65 -17.54 21.91
CA GLY A 67 19.92 -17.06 22.45
C GLY A 67 19.90 -15.63 22.98
N GLY A 68 21.01 -14.92 22.76
CA GLY A 68 21.28 -13.59 23.33
C GLY A 68 22.05 -13.66 24.64
N ASP A 69 22.09 -12.55 25.37
CA ASP A 69 22.70 -12.48 26.70
C ASP A 69 21.79 -11.76 27.70
N ASN A 70 21.84 -12.15 28.98
CA ASN A 70 21.10 -11.50 30.06
C ASN A 70 21.98 -10.58 30.93
N GLY A 71 23.12 -10.13 30.40
CA GLY A 71 24.14 -9.38 31.14
C GLY A 71 25.02 -10.20 32.08
N LYS A 72 24.71 -11.48 32.34
CA LYS A 72 25.55 -12.40 33.11
C LYS A 72 26.03 -13.58 32.28
N ASN A 73 25.10 -14.24 31.60
CA ASN A 73 25.34 -15.44 30.82
C ASN A 73 24.87 -15.23 29.38
N MET A 74 25.59 -15.85 28.44
CA MET A 74 25.02 -16.13 27.13
C MET A 74 23.94 -17.20 27.26
N LEU A 75 22.93 -17.15 26.39
CA LEU A 75 21.79 -18.05 26.41
C LEU A 75 21.76 -18.90 25.13
N ASN A 76 21.15 -20.08 25.21
CA ASN A 76 20.77 -20.93 24.07
C ASN A 76 19.37 -21.53 24.26
N ASP A 77 18.54 -20.94 25.14
CA ASP A 77 17.15 -21.33 25.24
C ASP A 77 16.39 -20.87 23.99
N LEU A 78 15.44 -21.69 23.55
CA LEU A 78 14.50 -21.37 22.49
C LEU A 78 13.14 -21.09 23.14
N LEU A 79 12.71 -19.84 23.10
CA LEU A 79 11.40 -19.43 23.58
C LEU A 79 10.43 -19.33 22.41
N ARG A 80 9.16 -19.62 22.69
CA ARG A 80 8.06 -19.47 21.76
C ARG A 80 7.00 -18.59 22.40
N PHE A 81 6.53 -17.60 21.65
CA PHE A 81 5.33 -16.83 21.96
C PHE A 81 4.24 -17.27 20.99
N ASP A 82 3.13 -17.74 21.53
CA ASP A 82 1.93 -18.02 20.74
C ASP A 82 1.12 -16.74 20.56
N VAL A 83 0.91 -16.33 19.31
CA VAL A 83 0.26 -15.04 19.02
C VAL A 83 -1.23 -15.08 19.33
N LYS A 84 -1.88 -16.25 19.16
CA LYS A 84 -3.32 -16.40 19.42
C LYS A 84 -3.60 -16.41 20.91
N ASP A 85 -2.83 -17.20 21.65
CA ASP A 85 -3.01 -17.35 23.09
C ASP A 85 -2.36 -16.20 23.89
N CYS A 86 -1.60 -15.32 23.23
CA CYS A 86 -0.81 -14.26 23.86
C CYS A 86 0.07 -14.79 25.01
N SER A 87 0.64 -15.98 24.86
CA SER A 87 1.33 -16.70 25.94
C SER A 87 2.76 -17.09 25.57
N TRP A 88 3.62 -17.13 26.58
CA TRP A 88 5.01 -17.55 26.44
C TRP A 88 5.19 -18.99 26.90
N CYS A 89 5.96 -19.77 26.15
CA CYS A 89 6.43 -21.08 26.54
C CYS A 89 7.88 -21.31 26.09
N ARG A 90 8.52 -22.35 26.63
CA ARG A 90 9.76 -22.87 26.05
C ARG A 90 9.39 -23.75 24.87
N ALA A 91 10.03 -23.51 23.73
CA ALA A 91 9.84 -24.36 22.57
C ALA A 91 10.34 -25.78 22.89
N PHE A 92 9.66 -26.78 22.36
CA PHE A 92 10.13 -28.16 22.46
C PHE A 92 11.43 -28.32 21.67
N THR A 93 12.47 -28.87 22.30
CA THR A 93 13.78 -29.06 21.68
C THR A 93 14.30 -30.46 21.91
N THR A 94 14.79 -31.10 20.85
CA THR A 94 15.53 -32.36 20.86
C THR A 94 16.82 -32.21 20.05
N GLY A 95 17.74 -33.19 20.15
CA GLY A 95 19.06 -33.08 19.54
C GLY A 95 19.98 -32.13 20.32
N THR A 96 21.07 -31.70 19.68
CA THR A 96 22.07 -30.83 20.30
C THR A 96 21.89 -29.40 19.79
N PRO A 97 21.40 -28.47 20.62
CA PRO A 97 21.26 -27.07 20.21
C PRO A 97 22.63 -26.40 20.05
N PRO A 98 22.69 -25.25 19.35
CA PRO A 98 23.88 -24.43 19.30
C PRO A 98 24.34 -24.03 20.71
N ALA A 99 25.66 -23.91 20.91
CA ALA A 99 26.22 -23.37 22.16
C ALA A 99 25.67 -21.95 22.47
N PRO A 100 25.58 -21.56 23.76
CA PRO A 100 25.15 -20.22 24.17
C PRO A 100 25.84 -19.12 23.39
N ARG A 101 25.05 -18.21 22.80
CA ARG A 101 25.57 -17.23 21.83
C ARG A 101 24.73 -15.97 21.70
N TYR A 102 25.38 -14.87 21.30
CA TYR A 102 24.73 -13.63 20.89
C TYR A 102 25.28 -13.12 19.54
N HIS A 103 24.63 -12.13 18.93
CA HIS A 103 25.00 -11.57 17.61
C HIS A 103 25.12 -12.64 16.50
N HIS A 104 24.42 -13.76 16.65
CA HIS A 104 24.18 -14.71 15.58
C HIS A 104 23.03 -14.19 14.70
N SER A 105 22.83 -14.82 13.55
CA SER A 105 21.62 -14.61 12.75
C SER A 105 20.70 -15.81 12.84
N ALA A 106 19.40 -15.57 12.63
CA ALA A 106 18.42 -16.62 12.45
C ALA A 106 17.48 -16.26 11.31
N VAL A 107 17.20 -17.23 10.44
CA VAL A 107 16.31 -17.08 9.29
C VAL A 107 15.38 -18.29 9.18
N VAL A 108 14.25 -18.13 8.51
CA VAL A 108 13.31 -19.21 8.26
C VAL A 108 13.37 -19.61 6.79
N TYR A 109 13.47 -20.90 6.53
CA TYR A 109 13.35 -21.48 5.20
C TYR A 109 12.51 -22.75 5.26
N GLY A 110 11.43 -22.79 4.46
CA GLY A 110 10.46 -23.88 4.50
C GLY A 110 9.85 -24.06 5.90
N SER A 111 10.08 -25.22 6.51
CA SER A 111 9.58 -25.60 7.85
C SER A 111 10.68 -25.67 8.91
N SER A 112 11.81 -24.99 8.66
CA SER A 112 12.97 -24.98 9.53
C SER A 112 13.47 -23.56 9.81
N MET A 113 14.04 -23.36 10.98
CA MET A 113 14.84 -22.19 11.32
C MET A 113 16.32 -22.54 11.17
N PHE A 114 17.07 -21.65 10.54
CA PHE A 114 18.52 -21.77 10.40
C PHE A 114 19.21 -20.71 11.27
N VAL A 115 20.17 -21.13 12.07
CA VAL A 115 21.00 -20.28 12.93
C VAL A 115 22.44 -20.35 12.46
N PHE A 116 23.03 -19.19 12.14
CA PHE A 116 24.41 -19.12 11.66
C PHE A 116 25.29 -18.23 12.54
N GLY A 117 26.47 -18.75 12.87
CA GLY A 117 27.56 -18.02 13.50
C GLY A 117 27.24 -17.39 14.85
N GLY A 118 27.77 -16.20 15.09
CA GLY A 118 27.65 -15.47 16.36
C GLY A 118 28.85 -15.67 17.28
N TYR A 119 28.76 -15.07 18.46
CA TYR A 119 29.83 -15.09 19.46
C TYR A 119 29.44 -16.01 20.62
N THR A 120 30.32 -16.93 20.99
CA THR A 120 30.15 -17.85 22.12
C THR A 120 31.29 -17.71 23.12
N GLY A 121 31.12 -18.23 24.34
CA GLY A 121 32.09 -18.18 25.43
C GLY A 121 31.45 -17.75 26.75
N ASP A 122 32.27 -17.33 27.70
CA ASP A 122 31.81 -16.82 28.99
C ASP A 122 32.06 -15.30 29.09
N ILE A 123 30.96 -14.54 29.14
CA ILE A 123 30.98 -13.08 29.24
C ILE A 123 31.59 -12.64 30.58
N TYR A 124 31.30 -13.34 31.67
CA TYR A 124 31.67 -12.89 33.00
C TYR A 124 33.17 -13.04 33.25
N SER A 125 33.75 -14.18 32.85
CA SER A 125 35.19 -14.42 32.95
C SER A 125 35.99 -13.88 31.77
N ASN A 126 35.32 -13.32 30.76
CA ASN A 126 35.92 -12.86 29.50
C ASN A 126 36.82 -13.95 28.87
N SER A 127 36.41 -15.22 28.97
CA SER A 127 37.20 -16.38 28.60
C SER A 127 36.52 -17.18 27.49
N ASN A 128 37.34 -17.83 26.65
CA ASN A 128 36.88 -18.66 25.52
C ASN A 128 35.93 -17.94 24.55
N LEU A 129 36.00 -16.61 24.51
CA LEU A 129 35.20 -15.77 23.63
C LEU A 129 35.64 -15.98 22.18
N LYS A 130 34.76 -16.56 21.36
CA LYS A 130 35.09 -16.95 19.98
C LYS A 130 33.89 -16.78 19.05
N ASN A 131 34.15 -16.23 17.87
CA ASN A 131 33.20 -16.27 16.76
C ASN A 131 33.02 -17.70 16.26
N LYS A 132 31.83 -18.00 15.74
CA LYS A 132 31.51 -19.26 15.08
C LYS A 132 31.11 -19.05 13.61
N ASN A 133 31.27 -20.09 12.81
CA ASN A 133 30.77 -20.24 11.44
C ASN A 133 29.91 -21.52 11.32
N ASP A 134 29.40 -22.01 12.45
CA ASP A 134 28.53 -23.18 12.46
C ASP A 134 27.14 -22.81 11.94
N LEU A 135 26.52 -23.75 11.22
CA LEU A 135 25.16 -23.63 10.70
C LEU A 135 24.30 -24.70 11.37
N PHE A 136 23.24 -24.28 12.05
CA PHE A 136 22.30 -25.16 12.72
C PHE A 136 20.91 -25.05 12.12
N GLU A 137 20.24 -26.18 11.95
CA GLU A 137 18.85 -26.27 11.56
C GLU A 137 18.00 -26.70 12.76
N TYR A 138 16.90 -25.99 13.01
CA TYR A 138 15.84 -26.38 13.92
C TYR A 138 14.56 -26.65 13.15
N LYS A 139 14.09 -27.90 13.18
CA LYS A 139 12.84 -28.30 12.53
C LYS A 139 11.66 -27.97 13.43
N PHE A 140 10.81 -27.02 13.04
CA PHE A 140 9.69 -26.57 13.87
C PHE A 140 8.71 -27.70 14.22
N ALA A 141 8.49 -28.65 13.30
CA ALA A 141 7.54 -29.73 13.48
C ALA A 141 7.97 -30.77 14.52
N THR A 142 9.27 -31.08 14.61
CA THR A 142 9.81 -32.12 15.50
C THR A 142 10.56 -31.55 16.70
N GLY A 143 10.86 -30.25 16.68
CA GLY A 143 11.73 -29.59 17.65
C GLY A 143 13.18 -30.03 17.57
N GLN A 144 13.61 -30.68 16.48
CA GLN A 144 14.95 -31.26 16.39
C GLN A 144 15.99 -30.24 15.93
N TRP A 145 17.05 -30.08 16.71
CA TRP A 145 18.28 -29.39 16.33
C TRP A 145 19.25 -30.31 15.61
N THR A 146 19.83 -29.83 14.51
CA THR A 146 20.84 -30.54 13.74
C THR A 146 21.89 -29.58 13.22
N GLU A 147 23.17 -29.86 13.49
CA GLU A 147 24.29 -29.09 12.93
C GLU A 147 24.56 -29.53 11.49
N TRP A 148 24.58 -28.59 10.55
CA TRP A 148 25.02 -28.82 9.18
C TRP A 148 26.55 -28.74 9.14
N LYS A 149 27.20 -29.88 8.86
CA LYS A 149 28.65 -29.95 8.68
C LYS A 149 28.99 -29.52 7.27
N VAL A 150 29.12 -28.20 7.08
CA VAL A 150 29.42 -27.59 5.78
C VAL A 150 30.91 -27.41 5.64
N GLU A 151 31.48 -27.89 4.54
CA GLU A 151 32.86 -27.59 4.16
C GLU A 151 32.92 -26.23 3.45
N GLY A 152 33.90 -25.38 3.80
CA GLY A 152 34.02 -24.06 3.18
C GLY A 152 34.99 -23.14 3.93
N ARG A 153 35.46 -22.09 3.23
CA ARG A 153 36.42 -21.11 3.75
C ARG A 153 35.78 -19.97 4.54
N LEU A 154 34.45 -19.96 4.71
CA LEU A 154 33.73 -18.89 5.37
C LEU A 154 34.24 -18.68 6.80
N VAL A 155 34.81 -17.50 7.04
CA VAL A 155 35.38 -17.13 8.34
C VAL A 155 34.28 -16.99 9.38
N ALA A 156 34.55 -17.50 10.58
CA ALA A 156 33.71 -17.34 11.75
C ALA A 156 33.43 -15.87 12.05
N ARG A 157 32.15 -15.51 12.24
CA ARG A 157 31.72 -14.11 12.32
C ARG A 157 30.50 -13.91 13.22
N SER A 158 30.36 -12.69 13.73
CA SER A 158 29.18 -12.22 14.45
C SER A 158 28.69 -10.89 13.89
N ALA A 159 27.48 -10.50 14.25
CA ALA A 159 26.84 -9.24 13.86
C ALA A 159 26.84 -9.00 12.33
N HIS A 160 26.74 -10.09 11.57
CA HIS A 160 26.59 -10.12 10.12
C HIS A 160 25.11 -9.98 9.73
N GLY A 161 24.86 -9.62 8.47
CA GLY A 161 23.54 -9.71 7.86
C GLY A 161 23.27 -11.12 7.35
N ALA A 162 22.06 -11.64 7.54
CA ALA A 162 21.64 -12.91 6.95
C ALA A 162 20.22 -12.81 6.41
N THR A 163 19.98 -13.46 5.28
CA THR A 163 18.66 -13.53 4.67
C THR A 163 18.55 -14.76 3.78
N VAL A 164 17.32 -15.20 3.51
CA VAL A 164 17.04 -16.26 2.54
C VAL A 164 16.53 -15.64 1.26
N TYR A 165 17.08 -16.06 0.13
CA TYR A 165 16.62 -15.66 -1.19
C TYR A 165 16.95 -16.75 -2.21
N ASN A 166 15.98 -17.11 -3.05
CA ASN A 166 16.10 -18.15 -4.08
C ASN A 166 16.67 -19.47 -3.53
N ASP A 167 16.05 -19.99 -2.46
CA ASP A 167 16.43 -21.22 -1.74
C ASP A 167 17.87 -21.28 -1.20
N LYS A 168 18.53 -20.13 -1.13
CA LYS A 168 19.88 -19.99 -0.59
C LYS A 168 19.89 -19.07 0.63
N LEU A 169 20.76 -19.39 1.59
CA LEU A 169 21.10 -18.50 2.70
C LEU A 169 22.25 -17.58 2.27
N TRP A 170 22.01 -16.29 2.33
CA TRP A 170 22.97 -15.24 2.02
C TRP A 170 23.50 -14.62 3.31
N ILE A 171 24.82 -14.50 3.42
CA ILE A 171 25.53 -13.88 4.53
C ILE A 171 26.34 -12.70 4.02
N PHE A 172 26.10 -11.52 4.60
CA PHE A 172 26.82 -10.30 4.24
C PHE A 172 27.59 -9.74 5.44
N ALA A 173 28.87 -9.43 5.23
CA ALA A 173 29.73 -8.71 6.15
C ALA A 173 29.78 -9.31 7.57
N GLY A 174 29.93 -8.48 8.61
CA GLY A 174 30.04 -8.90 10.01
C GLY A 174 31.41 -8.60 10.63
N TYR A 175 31.67 -9.22 11.78
CA TYR A 175 32.92 -9.06 12.52
C TYR A 175 33.54 -10.44 12.81
N ASP A 176 34.77 -10.65 12.35
CA ASP A 176 35.49 -11.93 12.50
C ASP A 176 36.27 -12.07 13.81
N GLY A 177 36.37 -10.99 14.59
CA GLY A 177 37.17 -10.92 15.82
C GLY A 177 38.39 -10.01 15.70
N ASN A 178 38.77 -9.64 14.48
CA ASN A 178 39.87 -8.73 14.17
C ASN A 178 39.37 -7.51 13.39
N ALA A 179 38.61 -7.72 12.33
CA ALA A 179 38.16 -6.70 11.40
C ALA A 179 36.65 -6.80 11.10
N ARG A 180 36.08 -5.67 10.71
CA ARG A 180 34.77 -5.66 10.06
C ARG A 180 34.95 -6.13 8.62
N LEU A 181 34.01 -6.94 8.16
CA LEU A 181 34.01 -7.53 6.83
C LEU A 181 33.05 -6.75 5.90
N ASN A 182 33.15 -6.95 4.60
CA ASN A 182 32.22 -6.49 3.57
C ASN A 182 32.02 -7.56 2.47
N ASP A 183 32.33 -8.82 2.77
CA ASP A 183 32.22 -9.95 1.87
C ASP A 183 30.79 -10.48 1.79
N MET A 184 30.47 -11.17 0.69
CA MET A 184 29.16 -11.78 0.44
C MET A 184 29.34 -13.28 0.22
N TRP A 185 28.53 -14.08 0.91
CA TRP A 185 28.59 -15.53 0.82
C TRP A 185 27.19 -16.13 0.68
N THR A 186 27.10 -17.28 0.03
CA THR A 186 25.84 -18.00 -0.13
C THR A 186 26.01 -19.51 0.05
N ILE A 187 24.93 -20.17 0.44
CA ILE A 187 24.84 -21.63 0.56
C ILE A 187 23.43 -22.09 0.19
N SER A 188 23.32 -23.19 -0.57
CA SER A 188 22.03 -23.82 -0.87
C SER A 188 21.42 -24.47 0.38
N LEU A 189 20.14 -24.24 0.61
CA LEU A 189 19.38 -24.86 1.70
C LEU A 189 18.53 -26.06 1.23
N GLN A 190 18.59 -26.43 -0.04
CA GLN A 190 17.77 -27.51 -0.60
C GLN A 190 18.29 -28.91 -0.25
N ASP A 191 19.61 -29.12 -0.36
CA ASP A 191 20.26 -30.39 -0.07
C ASP A 191 21.44 -30.20 0.90
N ARG A 192 21.29 -30.76 2.09
CA ARG A 192 22.29 -30.70 3.15
C ARG A 192 23.59 -31.40 2.76
N GLU A 193 23.53 -32.48 1.99
CA GLU A 193 24.71 -33.27 1.62
C GLU A 193 25.53 -32.57 0.52
N GLN A 194 24.90 -31.68 -0.25
CA GLN A 194 25.54 -30.85 -1.26
C GLN A 194 25.76 -29.40 -0.80
N ALA A 195 25.55 -29.11 0.48
CA ALA A 195 25.69 -27.76 1.00
C ALA A 195 27.17 -27.38 1.10
N TYR A 196 27.60 -26.35 0.37
CA TYR A 196 28.92 -25.74 0.48
C TYR A 196 28.82 -24.22 0.40
N TRP A 197 29.74 -23.53 1.09
CA TRP A 197 29.80 -22.07 1.07
C TRP A 197 30.47 -21.56 -0.21
N GLU A 198 29.78 -20.69 -0.92
CA GLU A 198 30.26 -19.97 -2.10
C GLU A 198 30.52 -18.50 -1.75
N GLU A 199 31.73 -18.01 -2.05
CA GLU A 199 32.02 -16.57 -2.01
C GLU A 199 31.50 -15.92 -3.29
N ILE A 200 30.78 -14.82 -3.15
CA ILE A 200 30.21 -14.09 -4.27
C ILE A 200 31.03 -12.83 -4.51
N GLU A 201 31.61 -12.73 -5.70
CA GLU A 201 32.27 -11.51 -6.15
C GLU A 201 31.23 -10.40 -6.33
N GLN A 202 31.48 -9.27 -5.69
CA GLN A 202 30.59 -8.11 -5.72
C GLN A 202 31.07 -7.12 -6.77
N SER A 203 30.15 -6.50 -7.51
CA SER A 203 30.44 -5.49 -8.55
C SER A 203 29.72 -4.18 -8.28
N GLY A 204 30.24 -3.07 -8.83
CA GLY A 204 29.69 -1.73 -8.62
C GLY A 204 30.13 -1.07 -7.30
N GLU A 205 29.27 -0.24 -6.72
CA GLU A 205 29.52 0.41 -5.42
C GLU A 205 29.26 -0.57 -4.27
N ILE A 206 30.34 -1.11 -3.71
CA ILE A 206 30.29 -2.06 -2.60
C ILE A 206 30.27 -1.25 -1.28
N PRO A 207 29.35 -1.56 -0.34
CA PRO A 207 29.37 -0.93 0.97
C PRO A 207 30.71 -1.10 1.69
N PRO A 208 31.12 -0.11 2.51
CA PRO A 208 32.26 -0.28 3.38
C PRO A 208 32.02 -1.40 4.39
N SER A 209 33.10 -1.84 5.03
CA SER A 209 33.01 -2.88 6.05
C SER A 209 32.10 -2.49 7.22
N CYS A 210 31.15 -3.38 7.52
CA CYS A 210 30.06 -3.09 8.44
C CYS A 210 29.71 -4.31 9.30
N CYS A 211 29.10 -4.04 10.44
CA CYS A 211 28.54 -5.04 11.34
C CYS A 211 27.41 -4.39 12.16
N ASN A 212 26.54 -5.20 12.76
CA ASN A 212 25.43 -4.73 13.60
C ASN A 212 24.42 -3.84 12.84
N PHE A 213 24.00 -4.33 11.68
CA PHE A 213 23.03 -3.69 10.79
C PHE A 213 21.89 -4.69 10.46
N PRO A 214 20.65 -4.21 10.22
CA PRO A 214 19.60 -5.05 9.67
C PRO A 214 19.77 -5.25 8.16
N VAL A 215 19.32 -6.42 7.69
CA VAL A 215 19.18 -6.76 6.28
C VAL A 215 17.75 -7.15 6.01
N ALA A 216 17.21 -6.73 4.87
CA ALA A 216 15.92 -7.17 4.38
C ALA A 216 16.01 -7.50 2.88
N VAL A 217 15.31 -8.55 2.45
CA VAL A 217 15.13 -8.84 1.01
C VAL A 217 13.73 -8.45 0.59
N CYS A 218 13.64 -7.76 -0.54
CA CYS A 218 12.36 -7.49 -1.18
C CYS A 218 12.55 -7.62 -2.69
N GLN A 219 11.67 -8.41 -3.32
CA GLN A 219 11.82 -8.84 -4.71
C GLN A 219 13.19 -9.52 -4.89
N ASP A 220 14.04 -8.98 -5.76
CA ASP A 220 15.34 -9.53 -6.11
C ASP A 220 16.49 -8.68 -5.57
N LYS A 221 16.22 -7.92 -4.49
CA LYS A 221 17.17 -6.97 -3.91
C LYS A 221 17.35 -7.19 -2.41
N MET A 222 18.62 -7.18 -1.98
CA MET A 222 18.98 -7.10 -0.57
C MET A 222 19.21 -5.64 -0.19
N PHE A 223 18.49 -5.17 0.82
CA PHE A 223 18.61 -3.84 1.41
C PHE A 223 19.40 -3.93 2.71
N VAL A 224 20.47 -3.14 2.78
CA VAL A 224 21.29 -2.99 3.98
C VAL A 224 21.13 -1.58 4.52
N PHE A 225 20.81 -1.44 5.81
CA PHE A 225 20.66 -0.15 6.48
C PHE A 225 21.76 -0.01 7.54
N SER A 226 22.69 0.94 7.36
CA SER A 226 23.79 1.16 8.31
C SER A 226 23.80 2.59 8.86
N GLN A 227 24.51 2.81 9.97
CA GLN A 227 24.66 4.14 10.60
C GLN A 227 25.43 5.16 9.74
N TYR A 228 26.07 4.71 8.67
CA TYR A 228 26.67 5.57 7.65
C TYR A 228 25.71 5.61 6.46
N ASP A 229 24.89 6.66 6.41
CA ASP A 229 24.10 7.27 5.31
C ASP A 229 23.82 6.52 3.99
N CYS A 230 23.71 5.19 3.99
CA CYS A 230 23.63 4.42 2.76
C CYS A 230 22.50 3.39 2.86
N LYS A 231 21.39 3.65 2.15
CA LYS A 231 20.56 2.57 1.61
C LYS A 231 21.35 1.99 0.44
N VAL A 232 22.02 0.86 0.65
CA VAL A 232 22.67 0.15 -0.46
C VAL A 232 21.80 -1.03 -0.87
N ASN A 233 21.56 -1.11 -2.17
CA ASN A 233 20.78 -2.17 -2.80
C ASN A 233 21.76 -3.14 -3.47
N PHE A 234 21.78 -4.38 -3.04
CA PHE A 234 22.43 -5.45 -3.80
C PHE A 234 21.44 -6.11 -4.72
N PHE A 235 21.86 -6.39 -5.95
CA PHE A 235 21.11 -7.20 -6.90
C PHE A 235 21.66 -8.63 -6.83
N PHE A 236 20.80 -9.61 -6.69
CA PHE A 236 21.21 -11.01 -6.84
C PHE A 236 21.33 -11.31 -8.34
N SER A 237 22.55 -11.39 -8.86
CA SER A 237 22.82 -11.80 -10.25
C SER A 237 23.60 -13.12 -10.24
N GLU A 238 23.01 -14.19 -10.76
CA GLU A 238 23.74 -15.43 -11.04
C GLU A 238 24.35 -15.30 -12.46
N GLU A 239 25.63 -15.00 -12.56
CA GLU A 239 26.36 -15.17 -13.81
C GLU A 239 26.67 -16.66 -14.00
N SER A 240 25.82 -17.35 -14.76
CA SER A 240 26.17 -18.66 -15.32
C SER A 240 27.30 -18.49 -16.33
N GLY A 241 28.53 -18.76 -15.92
CA GLY A 241 29.69 -18.73 -16.79
C GLY A 241 29.65 -19.82 -17.86
N SER A 242 29.58 -19.42 -19.14
CA SER A 242 30.40 -20.01 -20.20
C SER A 242 30.29 -19.21 -21.51
N GLY A 243 31.45 -18.88 -22.09
CA GLY A 243 31.67 -18.81 -23.54
C GLY A 243 31.01 -17.67 -24.33
N SER A 244 31.76 -16.59 -24.51
CA SER A 244 31.92 -15.83 -25.75
C SER A 244 31.04 -16.23 -26.95
N GLN A 245 29.97 -15.47 -27.23
CA GLN A 245 29.66 -15.02 -28.57
C GLN A 245 28.64 -13.88 -28.52
N LYS A 246 29.02 -12.74 -29.13
CA LYS A 246 28.11 -11.66 -29.50
C LYS A 246 27.04 -12.25 -30.40
N ASP A 247 25.78 -12.13 -30.01
CA ASP A 247 24.70 -11.88 -30.96
C ASP A 247 23.60 -11.06 -30.31
N SER A 248 23.32 -9.94 -30.96
CA SER A 248 22.23 -9.02 -30.70
C SER A 248 20.89 -9.70 -30.97
N SER A 249 20.16 -10.06 -29.92
CA SER A 249 18.69 -10.01 -29.89
C SER A 249 18.22 -10.34 -28.47
N GLY A 250 17.65 -9.33 -27.79
CA GLY A 250 17.18 -9.46 -26.42
C GLY A 250 16.06 -10.50 -26.31
N ARG A 251 16.33 -11.59 -25.62
CA ARG A 251 15.31 -12.47 -25.03
C ARG A 251 15.41 -12.35 -23.52
N SER A 252 14.56 -11.48 -22.98
CA SER A 252 14.30 -11.34 -21.55
C SER A 252 13.77 -12.66 -20.98
N SER A 253 14.37 -13.10 -19.88
CA SER A 253 13.93 -14.20 -19.04
C SER A 253 12.55 -13.89 -18.45
N ARG A 254 11.66 -14.87 -18.59
CA ARG A 254 10.22 -14.76 -18.43
C ARG A 254 9.78 -14.66 -16.97
N GLY A 255 9.49 -13.44 -16.50
CA GLY A 255 8.19 -13.21 -15.87
C GLY A 255 7.09 -13.23 -16.94
N PRO A 256 5.80 -13.30 -16.60
CA PRO A 256 4.75 -13.04 -17.59
C PRO A 256 5.08 -11.69 -18.27
N PRO A 257 5.00 -11.60 -19.60
CA PRO A 257 5.34 -10.36 -20.29
C PRO A 257 4.48 -9.25 -19.69
N LEU A 258 5.13 -8.21 -19.17
CA LEU A 258 4.43 -7.00 -18.76
C LEU A 258 3.66 -6.51 -20.00
N LEU A 259 2.35 -6.38 -19.87
CA LEU A 259 1.51 -5.88 -20.95
C LEU A 259 1.91 -4.44 -21.23
N GLU A 260 2.66 -4.22 -22.32
CA GLU A 260 3.03 -2.89 -22.77
C GLU A 260 1.90 -2.32 -23.63
N VAL A 261 1.15 -1.37 -23.06
CA VAL A 261 0.10 -0.64 -23.78
C VAL A 261 0.65 0.73 -24.16
N SER A 262 0.94 0.94 -25.44
CA SER A 262 1.43 2.22 -25.96
C SER A 262 0.28 3.17 -26.28
N ILE A 263 0.16 4.27 -25.53
CA ILE A 263 -0.77 5.36 -25.79
C ILE A 263 -0.01 6.46 -26.54
N ARG A 264 -0.05 6.41 -27.87
CA ARG A 264 0.79 7.24 -28.75
C ARG A 264 0.52 8.75 -28.68
N GLU A 265 -0.62 9.14 -28.11
CA GLU A 265 -1.13 10.53 -28.13
C GLU A 265 -1.07 11.23 -26.77
N ALA A 266 -0.44 10.60 -25.76
CA ALA A 266 -0.39 11.12 -24.40
C ALA A 266 1.05 11.41 -23.95
N ASP A 267 1.29 12.64 -23.54
CA ASP A 267 2.50 13.00 -22.81
C ASP A 267 2.46 12.43 -21.39
N ALA A 268 3.63 12.13 -20.82
CA ALA A 268 3.74 11.43 -19.54
C ALA A 268 3.01 12.16 -18.38
N GLN A 269 3.11 13.49 -18.33
CA GLN A 269 2.56 14.30 -17.24
C GLN A 269 1.03 14.44 -17.30
N PRO A 270 0.38 14.79 -18.44
CA PRO A 270 -1.08 14.70 -18.57
C PRO A 270 -1.61 13.28 -18.30
N PHE A 271 -0.87 12.26 -18.74
CA PHE A 271 -1.27 10.88 -18.51
C PHE A 271 -1.24 10.50 -17.02
N GLU A 272 -0.26 10.99 -16.25
CA GLU A 272 -0.22 10.77 -14.80
C GLU A 272 -1.44 11.37 -14.09
N VAL A 273 -1.86 12.58 -14.48
CA VAL A 273 -3.08 13.22 -13.93
C VAL A 273 -4.34 12.45 -14.33
N LEU A 274 -4.42 11.97 -15.57
CA LEU A 274 -5.50 11.09 -16.01
C LEU A 274 -5.56 9.81 -15.16
N MET A 275 -4.41 9.17 -14.93
CA MET A 275 -4.34 7.96 -14.10
C MET A 275 -4.77 8.25 -12.66
N GLN A 276 -4.35 9.37 -12.08
CA GLN A 276 -4.80 9.79 -10.77
C GLN A 276 -6.32 9.97 -10.72
N PHE A 277 -6.92 10.58 -11.74
CA PHE A 277 -8.37 10.72 -11.83
C PHE A 277 -9.07 9.36 -11.90
N LEU A 278 -8.59 8.43 -12.75
CA LEU A 278 -9.18 7.10 -12.88
C LEU A 278 -9.20 6.31 -11.55
N TYR A 279 -8.18 6.49 -10.69
CA TYR A 279 -8.13 5.81 -9.39
C TYR A 279 -8.80 6.55 -8.24
N THR A 280 -9.05 7.85 -8.36
CA THR A 280 -9.49 8.67 -7.21
C THR A 280 -10.77 9.47 -7.44
N ASP A 281 -11.27 9.51 -8.67
CA ASP A 281 -12.36 10.39 -9.12
C ASP A 281 -12.09 11.88 -8.85
N LYS A 282 -10.82 12.24 -8.68
CA LYS A 282 -10.38 13.58 -8.28
C LYS A 282 -9.20 14.04 -9.14
N ILE A 283 -9.21 15.33 -9.46
CA ILE A 283 -8.11 16.01 -10.13
C ILE A 283 -7.45 16.93 -9.11
N GLN A 284 -6.13 16.84 -8.98
CA GLN A 284 -5.37 17.86 -8.26
C GLN A 284 -5.15 19.05 -9.16
N TYR A 285 -5.87 20.13 -8.88
CA TYR A 285 -5.70 21.37 -9.61
C TYR A 285 -4.40 22.06 -9.22
N PRO A 286 -3.55 22.42 -10.19
CA PRO A 286 -2.37 23.24 -9.91
C PRO A 286 -2.76 24.67 -9.48
N ARG A 287 -1.77 25.54 -9.21
CA ARG A 287 -2.04 26.89 -8.69
C ARG A 287 -2.67 27.76 -9.78
N ARG A 288 -3.78 28.43 -9.45
CA ARG A 288 -4.46 29.36 -10.39
C ARG A 288 -3.50 30.44 -10.91
N GLY A 289 -3.54 30.68 -12.22
CA GLY A 289 -2.86 31.80 -12.89
C GLY A 289 -1.54 31.44 -13.60
N HIS A 290 -0.96 30.25 -13.37
CA HIS A 290 0.22 29.83 -14.13
C HIS A 290 -0.19 29.24 -15.49
N VAL A 291 0.32 29.82 -16.58
CA VAL A 291 0.00 29.38 -17.97
C VAL A 291 0.29 27.90 -18.17
N GLN A 292 1.44 27.41 -17.69
CA GLN A 292 1.86 26.01 -17.85
C GLN A 292 0.86 25.01 -17.22
N ASP A 293 0.28 25.39 -16.08
CA ASP A 293 -0.70 24.58 -15.37
C ASP A 293 -2.02 24.48 -16.13
N VAL A 294 -2.45 25.58 -16.76
CA VAL A 294 -3.65 25.58 -17.61
C VAL A 294 -3.41 24.73 -18.86
N LEU A 295 -2.23 24.83 -19.48
CA LEU A 295 -1.86 24.02 -20.64
C LEU A 295 -1.86 22.52 -20.31
N LEU A 296 -1.33 22.13 -19.14
CA LEU A 296 -1.38 20.75 -18.66
C LEU A 296 -2.83 20.23 -18.60
N ILE A 297 -3.75 21.01 -18.01
CA ILE A 297 -5.16 20.59 -17.91
C ILE A 297 -5.84 20.56 -19.29
N MET A 298 -5.41 21.36 -20.27
CA MET A 298 -5.91 21.25 -21.65
C MET A 298 -5.49 19.94 -22.32
N ASP A 299 -4.27 19.47 -22.07
CA ASP A 299 -3.82 18.17 -22.56
C ASP A 299 -4.60 17.03 -21.89
N VAL A 300 -4.87 17.14 -20.58
CA VAL A 300 -5.76 16.20 -19.86
C VAL A 300 -7.18 16.22 -20.43
N TYR A 301 -7.72 17.40 -20.76
CA TYR A 301 -9.03 17.53 -21.40
C TYR A 301 -9.09 16.82 -22.75
N LYS A 302 -8.03 16.94 -23.58
CA LYS A 302 -7.94 16.20 -24.83
C LYS A 302 -7.95 14.69 -24.61
N LEU A 303 -7.23 14.20 -23.60
CA LEU A 303 -7.26 12.78 -23.22
C LEU A 303 -8.65 12.36 -22.73
N ALA A 304 -9.34 13.21 -21.97
CA ALA A 304 -10.70 12.94 -21.51
C ALA A 304 -11.66 12.73 -22.69
N LEU A 305 -11.57 13.56 -23.72
CA LEU A 305 -12.36 13.43 -24.95
C LEU A 305 -12.01 12.15 -25.73
N SER A 306 -10.72 11.80 -25.85
CA SER A 306 -10.30 10.60 -26.58
C SER A 306 -10.75 9.31 -25.89
N PHE A 307 -10.72 9.28 -24.56
CA PHE A 307 -11.17 8.15 -23.74
C PHE A 307 -12.67 8.21 -23.38
N LYS A 308 -13.40 9.24 -23.83
CA LYS A 308 -14.84 9.45 -23.56
C LYS A 308 -15.18 9.50 -22.06
N LEU A 309 -14.35 10.19 -21.28
CA LEU A 309 -14.54 10.37 -19.85
C LEU A 309 -15.32 11.66 -19.57
N SER A 310 -16.65 11.60 -19.68
CA SER A 310 -17.54 12.77 -19.58
C SER A 310 -17.37 13.58 -18.28
N ARG A 311 -17.15 12.89 -17.15
CA ARG A 311 -16.94 13.56 -15.86
C ARG A 311 -15.63 14.34 -15.81
N LEU A 312 -14.55 13.76 -16.33
CA LEU A 312 -13.24 14.41 -16.42
C LEU A 312 -13.28 15.59 -17.39
N GLU A 313 -13.98 15.43 -18.52
CA GLU A 313 -14.23 16.49 -19.50
C GLU A 313 -14.80 17.74 -18.81
N GLN A 314 -15.90 17.58 -18.05
CA GLN A 314 -16.56 18.69 -17.35
C GLN A 314 -15.66 19.33 -16.29
N LEU A 315 -14.94 18.53 -15.50
CA LEU A 315 -14.03 19.05 -14.47
C LEU A 315 -12.88 19.87 -15.05
N CYS A 316 -12.36 19.47 -16.21
CA CYS A 316 -11.34 20.21 -16.93
C CYS A 316 -11.90 21.53 -17.49
N VAL A 317 -13.08 21.50 -18.13
CA VAL A 317 -13.73 22.72 -18.67
C VAL A 317 -13.95 23.74 -17.56
N GLN A 318 -14.57 23.33 -16.45
CA GLN A 318 -14.84 24.21 -15.30
C GLN A 318 -13.56 24.87 -14.76
N TYR A 319 -12.47 24.11 -14.66
CA TYR A 319 -11.20 24.65 -14.20
C TYR A 319 -10.57 25.63 -15.19
N ILE A 320 -10.54 25.27 -16.48
CA ILE A 320 -9.94 26.13 -17.52
C ILE A 320 -10.72 27.43 -17.62
N GLU A 321 -12.05 27.39 -17.70
CA GLU A 321 -12.90 28.59 -17.75
C GLU A 321 -12.71 29.49 -16.53
N ALA A 322 -12.54 28.92 -15.33
CA ALA A 322 -12.29 29.69 -14.11
C ALA A 322 -10.85 30.24 -14.00
N SER A 323 -9.91 29.72 -14.79
CA SER A 323 -8.49 30.06 -14.73
C SER A 323 -8.05 30.99 -15.86
N VAL A 324 -8.87 31.18 -16.89
CA VAL A 324 -8.58 32.10 -18.00
C VAL A 324 -8.61 33.56 -17.52
N ASP A 325 -7.52 34.27 -17.76
CA ASP A 325 -7.35 35.68 -17.42
C ASP A 325 -6.65 36.47 -18.56
N LEU A 326 -6.44 37.77 -18.34
CA LEU A 326 -5.81 38.66 -19.33
C LEU A 326 -4.37 38.27 -19.69
N GLN A 327 -3.66 37.58 -18.78
CA GLN A 327 -2.25 37.21 -18.98
C GLN A 327 -2.12 35.90 -19.76
N ASN A 328 -3.06 34.97 -19.60
CA ASN A 328 -2.95 33.63 -20.17
C ASN A 328 -3.89 33.36 -21.36
N VAL A 329 -4.94 34.17 -21.58
CA VAL A 329 -6.00 33.86 -22.55
C VAL A 329 -5.49 33.62 -23.97
N LEU A 330 -4.44 34.33 -24.41
CA LEU A 330 -3.89 34.18 -25.75
C LEU A 330 -3.20 32.83 -25.95
N SER A 331 -2.39 32.42 -24.97
CA SER A 331 -1.70 31.13 -24.99
C SER A 331 -2.67 29.96 -24.90
N VAL A 332 -3.74 30.10 -24.09
CA VAL A 332 -4.82 29.12 -23.98
C VAL A 332 -5.60 29.05 -25.31
N CYS A 333 -5.94 30.19 -25.91
CA CYS A 333 -6.66 30.24 -27.19
C CYS A 333 -5.85 29.59 -28.33
N GLU A 334 -4.55 29.83 -28.38
CA GLU A 334 -3.67 29.24 -29.40
C GLU A 334 -3.55 27.72 -29.22
N ASN A 335 -3.39 27.24 -27.99
CA ASN A 335 -3.34 25.81 -27.72
C ASN A 335 -4.68 25.11 -27.96
N ALA A 336 -5.80 25.77 -27.64
CA ALA A 336 -7.13 25.23 -27.94
C ALA A 336 -7.30 25.02 -29.46
N ASN A 337 -6.77 25.94 -30.27
CA ASN A 337 -6.76 25.79 -31.72
C ASN A 337 -5.82 24.66 -32.20
N LYS A 338 -4.64 24.50 -31.59
CA LYS A 338 -3.70 23.40 -31.93
C LYS A 338 -4.27 22.02 -31.58
N LEU A 339 -4.93 21.91 -30.43
CA LEU A 339 -5.53 20.68 -29.92
C LEU A 339 -6.94 20.42 -30.50
N GLN A 340 -7.47 21.33 -31.34
CA GLN A 340 -8.80 21.25 -31.95
C GLN A 340 -9.95 21.20 -30.93
N LEU A 341 -9.85 22.00 -29.87
CA LEU A 341 -10.81 22.07 -28.76
C LEU A 341 -11.79 23.24 -28.98
N ASP A 342 -12.80 23.03 -29.83
CA ASP A 342 -13.68 24.11 -30.31
C ASP A 342 -14.43 24.86 -29.20
N GLN A 343 -14.95 24.14 -28.20
CA GLN A 343 -15.69 24.75 -27.08
C GLN A 343 -14.81 25.70 -26.25
N LEU A 344 -13.58 25.29 -25.93
CA LEU A 344 -12.63 26.10 -25.18
C LEU A 344 -12.13 27.29 -26.02
N LYS A 345 -11.87 27.07 -27.31
CA LYS A 345 -11.50 28.14 -28.25
C LYS A 345 -12.61 29.19 -28.30
N GLU A 346 -13.87 28.77 -28.36
CA GLU A 346 -15.04 29.65 -28.35
C GLU A 346 -15.10 30.50 -27.07
N HIS A 347 -14.87 29.89 -25.91
CA HIS A 347 -14.80 30.58 -24.62
C HIS A 347 -13.68 31.65 -24.59
N CYS A 348 -12.45 31.29 -24.97
CA CYS A 348 -11.31 32.21 -25.00
C CYS A 348 -11.55 33.40 -25.94
N LEU A 349 -12.06 33.12 -27.14
CA LEU A 349 -12.40 34.15 -28.11
C LEU A 349 -13.49 35.10 -27.55
N ASN A 350 -14.50 34.56 -26.87
CA ASN A 350 -15.54 35.36 -26.22
C ASN A 350 -15.00 36.21 -25.05
N PHE A 351 -13.98 35.73 -24.34
CA PHE A 351 -13.28 36.50 -23.32
C PHE A 351 -12.47 37.66 -23.92
N VAL A 352 -11.74 37.41 -25.02
CA VAL A 352 -10.88 38.40 -25.69
C VAL A 352 -11.68 39.54 -26.31
N VAL A 353 -12.83 39.25 -26.95
CA VAL A 353 -13.62 40.27 -27.65
C VAL A 353 -14.43 41.19 -26.71
N LYS A 354 -14.48 40.90 -25.40
CA LYS A 354 -15.09 41.79 -24.40
C LYS A 354 -14.42 43.17 -24.44
N GLU A 355 -15.22 44.24 -24.42
CA GLU A 355 -14.73 45.62 -24.55
C GLU A 355 -13.67 45.99 -23.50
N SER A 356 -13.82 45.47 -22.27
CA SER A 356 -12.87 45.69 -21.17
C SER A 356 -11.51 45.03 -21.38
N HIS A 357 -11.43 43.96 -22.18
CA HIS A 357 -10.25 43.11 -22.33
C HIS A 357 -9.52 43.33 -23.65
N PHE A 358 -10.26 43.54 -24.74
CA PHE A 358 -9.73 43.56 -26.10
C PHE A 358 -8.55 44.53 -26.30
N ASN A 359 -8.68 45.76 -25.83
CA ASN A 359 -7.62 46.77 -25.95
C ASN A 359 -6.37 46.42 -25.16
N GLN A 360 -6.52 45.75 -24.01
CA GLN A 360 -5.39 45.33 -23.19
C GLN A 360 -4.67 44.15 -23.86
N VAL A 361 -5.43 43.17 -24.36
CA VAL A 361 -4.91 41.95 -24.98
C VAL A 361 -4.14 42.25 -26.28
N ILE A 362 -4.61 43.15 -27.14
CA ILE A 362 -3.91 43.48 -28.40
C ILE A 362 -2.56 44.16 -28.17
N MET A 363 -2.42 44.88 -27.07
CA MET A 363 -1.18 45.60 -26.75
C MET A 363 -0.12 44.69 -26.09
N THR A 364 -0.43 43.40 -25.88
CA THR A 364 0.51 42.44 -25.31
C THR A 364 1.48 41.92 -26.37
N LYS A 365 2.70 41.54 -25.96
CA LYS A 365 3.71 40.99 -26.88
C LYS A 365 3.30 39.60 -27.38
N GLU A 366 2.51 38.91 -26.58
CA GLU A 366 1.97 37.59 -26.84
C GLU A 366 1.03 37.61 -28.05
N PHE A 367 0.34 38.72 -28.32
CA PHE A 367 -0.52 38.88 -29.49
C PHE A 367 0.26 38.87 -30.82
N GLU A 368 1.49 39.38 -30.83
CA GLU A 368 2.36 39.38 -32.03
C GLU A 368 2.77 37.97 -32.46
N HIS A 369 2.82 37.03 -31.51
CA HIS A 369 3.28 35.66 -31.73
C HIS A 369 2.14 34.70 -32.12
N LEU A 370 0.89 35.17 -32.13
CA LEU A 370 -0.26 34.35 -32.51
C LEU A 370 -0.24 34.00 -34.01
N SER A 371 -0.77 32.83 -34.34
CA SER A 371 -0.92 32.42 -35.73
C SER A 371 -1.84 33.38 -36.51
N THR A 372 -1.47 33.71 -37.76
CA THR A 372 -2.23 34.59 -38.64
C THR A 372 -3.71 34.23 -38.78
N PRO A 373 -4.11 32.94 -38.90
CA PRO A 373 -5.53 32.56 -38.94
C PRO A 373 -6.30 32.96 -37.68
N LEU A 374 -5.70 32.79 -36.50
CA LEU A 374 -6.33 33.08 -35.21
C LEU A 374 -6.48 34.59 -34.97
N ILE A 375 -5.50 35.39 -35.39
CA ILE A 375 -5.59 36.86 -35.35
C ILE A 375 -6.77 37.35 -36.20
N VAL A 376 -6.89 36.84 -37.43
CA VAL A 376 -7.99 37.19 -38.33
C VAL A 376 -9.34 36.79 -37.73
N GLU A 377 -9.41 35.64 -37.07
CA GLU A 377 -10.62 35.15 -36.40
C GLU A 377 -11.04 36.05 -35.23
N ILE A 378 -10.10 36.46 -34.36
CA ILE A 378 -10.35 37.40 -33.26
C ILE A 378 -10.89 38.74 -33.79
N VAL A 379 -10.26 39.29 -34.84
CA VAL A 379 -10.66 40.58 -35.43
C VAL A 379 -12.05 40.47 -36.08
N ARG A 380 -12.33 39.40 -36.83
CA ARG A 380 -13.65 39.16 -37.44
C ARG A 380 -14.73 39.05 -36.38
N ARG A 381 -14.48 38.31 -35.31
CA ARG A 381 -15.45 38.12 -34.21
C ARG A 381 -15.74 39.40 -33.45
N LYS A 382 -14.76 40.33 -33.36
CA LYS A 382 -15.00 41.65 -32.78
C LYS A 382 -15.91 42.53 -33.65
N GLN A 383 -15.81 42.42 -34.97
CA GLN A 383 -16.65 43.17 -35.91
C GLN A 383 -18.05 42.55 -36.09
N GLN A 384 -18.16 41.23 -36.00
CA GLN A 384 -19.40 40.47 -36.14
C GLN A 384 -19.49 39.43 -35.01
N PRO A 385 -20.00 39.79 -33.82
CA PRO A 385 -20.18 38.84 -32.73
C PRO A 385 -21.21 37.77 -33.11
N PRO A 386 -20.94 36.48 -32.82
CA PRO A 386 -21.89 35.41 -33.12
C PRO A 386 -23.19 35.56 -32.30
N PRO A 387 -24.34 35.12 -32.82
CA PRO A 387 -25.58 35.07 -32.06
C PRO A 387 -25.41 34.14 -30.85
N ARG A 388 -25.93 34.55 -29.68
CA ARG A 388 -25.91 33.73 -28.47
C ARG A 388 -26.74 32.46 -28.71
N VAL A 389 -26.08 31.30 -28.71
CA VAL A 389 -26.75 30.01 -28.69
C VAL A 389 -26.92 29.60 -27.23
N TYR A 390 -28.15 29.59 -26.74
CA TYR A 390 -28.48 28.96 -25.46
C TYR A 390 -28.64 27.46 -25.72
N SER A 391 -27.76 26.65 -25.12
CA SER A 391 -27.93 25.19 -25.11
C SER A 391 -28.87 24.83 -23.97
N ASP A 392 -30.09 24.39 -24.30
CA ASP A 392 -31.08 23.86 -23.34
C ASP A 392 -30.85 22.37 -23.01
N GLN A 393 -29.76 21.76 -23.49
CA GLN A 393 -29.47 20.35 -23.19
C GLN A 393 -28.92 20.21 -21.76
N PRO A 394 -29.43 19.24 -20.96
CA PRO A 394 -28.82 18.91 -19.69
C PRO A 394 -27.37 18.49 -19.93
N VAL A 395 -26.44 19.07 -19.19
CA VAL A 395 -25.04 18.68 -19.23
C VAL A 395 -24.93 17.26 -18.70
N ASP A 396 -24.49 16.32 -19.53
CA ASP A 396 -24.20 14.96 -19.08
C ASP A 396 -22.89 14.98 -18.28
N ILE A 397 -23.03 14.94 -16.95
CA ILE A 397 -21.92 15.01 -16.00
C ILE A 397 -21.17 13.66 -15.91
N GLY A 398 -21.67 12.61 -16.59
CA GLY A 398 -21.14 11.26 -16.51
C GLY A 398 -21.36 10.60 -15.15
N THR A 399 -20.87 9.38 -15.01
CA THR A 399 -20.92 8.59 -13.76
C THR A 399 -19.70 8.88 -12.88
N SER A 400 -19.87 8.69 -11.56
CA SER A 400 -18.75 8.72 -10.61
C SER A 400 -18.10 7.35 -10.50
N LEU A 401 -16.82 7.31 -10.07
CA LEU A 401 -16.11 6.05 -9.81
C LEU A 401 -16.88 5.12 -8.86
N VAL A 402 -17.58 5.67 -7.87
CA VAL A 402 -18.40 4.89 -6.93
C VAL A 402 -19.58 4.23 -7.65
N GLN A 403 -20.23 4.94 -8.58
CA GLN A 403 -21.33 4.40 -9.39
C GLN A 403 -20.83 3.32 -10.36
N ASP A 404 -19.67 3.55 -10.99
CA ASP A 404 -19.06 2.58 -11.90
C ASP A 404 -18.65 1.31 -11.15
N MET A 405 -18.01 1.44 -9.98
CA MET A 405 -17.62 0.30 -9.15
C MET A 405 -18.84 -0.46 -8.60
N LYS A 406 -19.93 0.25 -8.29
CA LYS A 406 -21.20 -0.38 -7.92
C LYS A 406 -21.77 -1.19 -9.09
N ALA A 407 -21.79 -0.64 -10.29
CA ALA A 407 -22.23 -1.35 -11.49
C ALA A 407 -21.35 -2.59 -11.76
N CYS A 408 -20.03 -2.48 -11.55
CA CYS A 408 -19.10 -3.61 -11.64
C CYS A 408 -19.45 -4.77 -10.68
N LEU A 409 -19.89 -4.45 -9.47
CA LEU A 409 -20.34 -5.46 -8.51
C LEU A 409 -21.71 -6.05 -8.87
N GLU A 410 -22.61 -5.25 -9.45
CA GLU A 410 -23.96 -5.63 -9.84
C GLU A 410 -24.04 -6.40 -11.18
N GLY A 411 -22.90 -6.58 -11.86
CA GLY A 411 -22.76 -7.45 -13.04
C GLY A 411 -22.42 -6.74 -14.35
N ALA A 412 -22.28 -5.41 -14.35
CA ALA A 412 -21.61 -4.75 -15.46
C ALA A 412 -20.13 -5.16 -15.46
N GLY A 413 -19.52 -5.43 -16.62
CA GLY A 413 -18.09 -5.79 -16.66
C GLY A 413 -17.75 -7.24 -16.26
N HIS A 414 -18.72 -8.17 -16.28
CA HIS A 414 -18.46 -9.61 -16.10
C HIS A 414 -17.36 -10.17 -17.01
N GLU A 415 -17.14 -9.56 -18.18
CA GLU A 415 -16.06 -9.89 -19.12
C GLU A 415 -14.65 -9.63 -18.57
N PHE A 416 -14.52 -8.81 -17.52
CA PHE A 416 -13.27 -8.49 -16.83
C PHE A 416 -13.08 -9.24 -15.51
N CYS A 417 -14.07 -10.05 -15.10
CA CYS A 417 -13.93 -10.91 -13.92
C CYS A 417 -12.88 -11.99 -14.18
N ASP A 418 -11.83 -12.01 -13.35
CA ASP A 418 -10.68 -12.91 -13.50
C ASP A 418 -10.54 -13.92 -12.35
N ILE A 419 -11.54 -13.94 -11.46
CA ILE A 419 -11.64 -14.89 -10.35
C ILE A 419 -13.10 -15.19 -9.99
N ILE A 420 -13.34 -16.35 -9.38
CA ILE A 420 -14.64 -16.74 -8.83
C ILE A 420 -14.49 -16.98 -7.34
N LEU A 421 -15.25 -16.26 -6.53
CA LEU A 421 -15.35 -16.48 -5.09
C LEU A 421 -16.45 -17.50 -4.80
N LEU A 422 -16.12 -18.56 -4.06
CA LEU A 422 -17.04 -19.60 -3.65
C LEU A 422 -17.41 -19.37 -2.18
N LEU A 423 -18.69 -19.05 -1.95
CA LEU A 423 -19.28 -18.98 -0.62
C LEU A 423 -20.26 -20.14 -0.44
N ASP A 424 -19.92 -21.11 0.40
CA ASP A 424 -20.73 -22.33 0.62
C ASP A 424 -21.13 -23.05 -0.69
N GLY A 425 -20.20 -23.11 -1.65
CA GLY A 425 -20.44 -23.69 -2.97
C GLY A 425 -21.20 -22.80 -3.97
N HIS A 426 -21.61 -21.58 -3.57
CA HIS A 426 -22.19 -20.61 -4.49
C HIS A 426 -21.10 -19.75 -5.16
N PRO A 427 -20.97 -19.78 -6.50
CA PRO A 427 -19.97 -19.01 -7.23
C PRO A 427 -20.38 -17.54 -7.39
N ARG A 428 -19.43 -16.63 -7.16
CA ARG A 428 -19.54 -15.19 -7.35
C ARG A 428 -18.33 -14.69 -8.16
N PRO A 429 -18.50 -14.29 -9.43
CA PRO A 429 -17.44 -13.67 -10.20
C PRO A 429 -16.95 -12.37 -9.54
N ALA A 430 -15.64 -12.12 -9.58
CA ALA A 430 -15.04 -10.93 -8.99
C ALA A 430 -13.78 -10.49 -9.76
N HIS A 431 -13.26 -9.31 -9.39
CA HIS A 431 -12.12 -8.67 -10.03
C HIS A 431 -10.93 -8.60 -9.07
N LYS A 432 -9.83 -9.31 -9.36
CA LYS A 432 -8.62 -9.28 -8.50
C LYS A 432 -8.05 -7.88 -8.36
N ALA A 433 -8.10 -7.10 -9.44
CA ALA A 433 -7.62 -5.71 -9.46
C ALA A 433 -8.37 -4.80 -8.48
N ILE A 434 -9.57 -5.18 -8.01
CA ILE A 434 -10.34 -4.44 -7.00
C ILE A 434 -10.10 -5.02 -5.60
N LEU A 435 -9.94 -6.35 -5.49
CA LEU A 435 -9.76 -7.05 -4.21
C LEU A 435 -8.34 -6.91 -3.61
N ALA A 436 -7.32 -6.80 -4.46
CA ALA A 436 -5.90 -6.87 -4.09
C ALA A 436 -5.14 -5.54 -3.81
N PRO A 437 -5.56 -4.34 -4.27
CA PRO A 437 -4.77 -3.12 -4.07
C PRO A 437 -4.66 -2.70 -2.60
N PRO A 438 -3.54 -2.12 -2.13
CA PRO A 438 -3.49 -1.35 -0.89
C PRO A 438 -4.32 -0.06 -1.02
N PRO A 439 -5.24 0.28 -0.10
CA PRO A 439 -5.39 -0.17 1.29
C PRO A 439 -6.46 -1.26 1.52
N GLY A 440 -6.70 -2.15 0.55
CA GLY A 440 -7.66 -3.25 0.60
C GLY A 440 -7.34 -4.35 1.62
N THR A 441 -7.72 -5.59 1.29
CA THR A 441 -7.54 -6.76 2.17
C THR A 441 -6.19 -7.43 1.91
N LEU A 442 -5.30 -7.43 2.90
CA LEU A 442 -4.02 -8.16 2.84
C LEU A 442 -4.23 -9.66 2.60
N TYR A 443 -5.40 -10.19 2.98
CA TYR A 443 -5.77 -11.58 2.72
C TYR A 443 -5.86 -11.91 1.22
N PHE A 444 -6.61 -11.14 0.43
CA PHE A 444 -6.70 -11.40 -1.01
C PHE A 444 -5.36 -11.16 -1.71
N GLU A 445 -4.60 -10.14 -1.30
CA GLU A 445 -3.25 -9.90 -1.82
C GLU A 445 -2.31 -11.09 -1.57
N ALA A 446 -2.23 -11.56 -0.33
CA ALA A 446 -1.39 -12.71 0.04
C ALA A 446 -1.85 -13.99 -0.66
N MET A 447 -3.17 -14.22 -0.73
CA MET A 447 -3.74 -15.38 -1.39
C MET A 447 -3.43 -15.41 -2.89
N PHE A 448 -3.65 -14.31 -3.61
CA PHE A 448 -3.40 -14.28 -5.06
C PHE A 448 -1.92 -14.38 -5.40
N ARG A 449 -1.02 -13.95 -4.51
CA ARG A 449 0.43 -14.07 -4.71
C ARG A 449 0.97 -15.46 -4.37
N SER A 450 0.46 -16.09 -3.32
CA SER A 450 1.10 -17.28 -2.74
C SER A 450 0.34 -18.58 -3.01
N PHE A 451 -0.97 -18.52 -3.26
CA PHE A 451 -1.84 -19.71 -3.27
C PHE A 451 -2.97 -19.62 -4.29
N MET A 452 -2.78 -18.91 -5.41
CA MET A 452 -3.83 -18.79 -6.42
C MET A 452 -4.17 -20.17 -7.04
N PRO A 453 -5.43 -20.66 -6.91
CA PRO A 453 -5.84 -21.95 -7.47
C PRO A 453 -5.79 -21.95 -9.01
N GLU A 454 -5.42 -23.07 -9.61
CA GLU A 454 -5.27 -23.20 -11.08
C GLU A 454 -6.58 -22.99 -11.85
N ASP A 455 -7.72 -23.26 -11.20
CA ASP A 455 -9.07 -23.06 -11.75
C ASP A 455 -9.62 -21.65 -11.51
N GLY A 456 -8.87 -20.78 -10.81
CA GLY A 456 -9.30 -19.42 -10.48
C GLY A 456 -10.47 -19.36 -9.49
N GLN A 457 -10.75 -20.44 -8.75
CA GLN A 457 -11.85 -20.50 -7.79
C GLN A 457 -11.32 -20.41 -6.36
N VAL A 458 -11.82 -19.44 -5.60
CA VAL A 458 -11.38 -19.17 -4.24
C VAL A 458 -12.49 -19.45 -3.25
N ASN A 459 -12.29 -20.46 -2.39
CA ASN A 459 -13.17 -20.72 -1.26
C ASN A 459 -12.96 -19.66 -0.17
N ILE A 460 -14.03 -18.98 0.22
CA ILE A 460 -13.98 -17.97 1.26
C ILE A 460 -14.57 -18.52 2.56
N SER A 461 -13.74 -18.55 3.60
CA SER A 461 -14.11 -18.90 4.98
C SER A 461 -13.49 -17.90 5.97
N ILE A 462 -14.25 -17.48 6.98
CA ILE A 462 -13.78 -16.59 8.05
C ILE A 462 -13.46 -17.43 9.27
N GLY A 463 -12.19 -17.82 9.44
CA GLY A 463 -11.79 -18.72 10.53
C GLY A 463 -12.48 -20.08 10.40
N GLU A 464 -13.22 -20.50 11.44
CA GLU A 464 -14.03 -21.74 11.44
C GLU A 464 -15.50 -21.51 11.05
N MET A 465 -15.89 -20.27 10.70
CA MET A 465 -17.27 -19.93 10.33
C MET A 465 -17.38 -19.56 8.85
N VAL A 466 -18.44 -20.02 8.20
CA VAL A 466 -18.84 -19.57 6.86
C VAL A 466 -19.71 -18.32 7.04
N PRO A 467 -19.32 -17.15 6.49
CA PRO A 467 -20.15 -15.96 6.61
C PRO A 467 -21.50 -16.16 5.93
N SER A 468 -22.54 -15.48 6.43
CA SER A 468 -23.82 -15.43 5.74
C SER A 468 -23.66 -14.76 4.37
N THR A 469 -24.50 -15.13 3.41
CA THR A 469 -24.49 -14.52 2.07
C THR A 469 -24.66 -13.00 2.14
N GLN A 470 -25.50 -12.51 3.06
CA GLN A 470 -25.75 -11.08 3.25
C GLN A 470 -24.51 -10.36 3.79
N ALA A 471 -23.84 -10.91 4.81
CA ALA A 471 -22.62 -10.33 5.35
C ALA A 471 -21.49 -10.34 4.30
N PHE A 472 -21.40 -11.39 3.49
CA PHE A 472 -20.45 -11.48 2.40
C PHE A 472 -20.72 -10.42 1.30
N GLU A 473 -21.98 -10.23 0.91
CA GLU A 473 -22.37 -9.19 -0.03
C GLU A 473 -22.08 -7.78 0.54
N SER A 474 -22.38 -7.54 1.83
CA SER A 474 -22.03 -6.32 2.54
C SER A 474 -20.53 -6.05 2.56
N MET A 475 -19.70 -7.09 2.71
CA MET A 475 -18.24 -6.98 2.62
C MET A 475 -17.79 -6.59 1.21
N LEU A 476 -18.37 -7.20 0.17
CA LEU A 476 -18.02 -6.87 -1.21
C LEU A 476 -18.44 -5.45 -1.58
N ARG A 477 -19.61 -4.98 -1.15
CA ARG A 477 -20.05 -3.58 -1.32
C ARG A 477 -19.05 -2.60 -0.69
N TYR A 478 -18.57 -2.91 0.51
CA TYR A 478 -17.53 -2.13 1.16
C TYR A 478 -16.21 -2.14 0.36
N ILE A 479 -15.76 -3.30 -0.13
CA ILE A 479 -14.50 -3.40 -0.88
C ILE A 479 -14.58 -2.66 -2.23
N TYR A 480 -15.68 -2.82 -2.97
CA TYR A 480 -15.82 -2.24 -4.31
C TYR A 480 -16.03 -0.73 -4.28
N TYR A 481 -16.88 -0.22 -3.40
CA TYR A 481 -17.27 1.20 -3.44
C TYR A 481 -17.46 1.84 -2.06
N GLY A 482 -16.97 1.19 -0.99
CA GLY A 482 -16.87 1.78 0.33
C GLY A 482 -18.21 1.93 1.06
N ASP A 483 -19.23 1.17 0.68
CA ASP A 483 -20.53 1.21 1.35
C ASP A 483 -20.44 0.63 2.76
N VAL A 484 -21.02 1.38 3.71
CA VAL A 484 -21.02 1.06 5.14
C VAL A 484 -22.43 0.85 5.65
N ASN A 485 -23.44 1.03 4.80
CA ASN A 485 -24.83 0.81 5.15
C ASN A 485 -25.12 -0.69 5.13
N MET A 486 -25.28 -1.27 6.31
CA MET A 486 -25.57 -2.69 6.47
C MET A 486 -26.44 -2.93 7.70
N PRO A 487 -27.25 -4.00 7.72
CA PRO A 487 -27.99 -4.40 8.90
C PRO A 487 -27.07 -4.65 10.12
N PRO A 488 -27.59 -4.52 11.36
CA PRO A 488 -26.82 -4.81 12.57
C PRO A 488 -26.30 -6.25 12.61
N GLU A 489 -27.04 -7.21 12.03
CA GLU A 489 -26.60 -8.61 11.94
C GLU A 489 -25.31 -8.73 11.10
N ASP A 490 -25.27 -8.09 9.94
CA ASP A 490 -24.09 -8.07 9.07
C ASP A 490 -22.91 -7.34 9.75
N SER A 491 -23.19 -6.26 10.48
CA SER A 491 -22.16 -5.54 11.25
C SER A 491 -21.54 -6.40 12.34
N LEU A 492 -22.32 -7.30 12.96
CA LEU A 492 -21.79 -8.25 13.94
C LEU A 492 -20.77 -9.19 13.31
N TYR A 493 -21.10 -9.77 12.14
CA TYR A 493 -20.18 -10.65 11.41
C TYR A 493 -18.95 -9.90 10.88
N LEU A 494 -19.14 -8.70 10.35
CA LEU A 494 -18.07 -7.91 9.74
C LEU A 494 -17.21 -7.13 10.73
N PHE A 495 -17.63 -7.03 12.00
CA PHE A 495 -16.80 -6.42 13.05
C PHE A 495 -15.45 -7.13 13.23
N ALA A 496 -15.43 -8.46 13.06
CA ALA A 496 -14.22 -9.27 13.14
C ALA A 496 -13.47 -9.39 11.80
N ALA A 497 -14.11 -9.03 10.68
CA ALA A 497 -13.55 -9.19 9.33
C ALA A 497 -12.16 -8.53 9.15
N PRO A 498 -11.86 -7.35 9.73
CA PRO A 498 -10.52 -6.76 9.69
C PRO A 498 -9.41 -7.62 10.27
N TYR A 499 -9.68 -8.42 11.31
CA TYR A 499 -8.68 -9.34 11.87
C TYR A 499 -8.38 -10.51 10.94
N TYR A 500 -9.39 -11.04 10.25
CA TYR A 500 -9.25 -12.23 9.40
C TYR A 500 -8.79 -11.90 7.99
N TYR A 501 -9.37 -10.87 7.38
CA TYR A 501 -9.07 -10.48 6.00
C TYR A 501 -7.92 -9.47 5.89
N GLY A 502 -7.38 -9.01 7.03
CA GLY A 502 -6.27 -8.08 7.06
C GLY A 502 -6.57 -6.77 6.32
N PHE A 503 -7.77 -6.21 6.54
CA PHE A 503 -8.08 -4.88 6.03
C PHE A 503 -7.07 -3.89 6.60
N SER A 504 -6.33 -3.18 5.73
CA SER A 504 -5.28 -2.28 6.20
C SER A 504 -5.79 -1.05 6.97
N ASN A 505 -7.11 -0.79 6.90
CA ASN A 505 -7.81 0.28 7.59
C ASN A 505 -8.95 -0.28 8.47
N ASN A 506 -8.99 0.13 9.75
CA ASN A 506 -10.07 -0.21 10.70
C ASN A 506 -11.40 0.52 10.43
N ARG A 507 -11.55 1.19 9.28
CA ARG A 507 -12.75 1.95 8.90
C ARG A 507 -14.01 1.08 8.91
N LEU A 508 -13.97 -0.12 8.30
CA LEU A 508 -15.08 -1.08 8.35
C LEU A 508 -15.43 -1.44 9.80
N GLN A 509 -14.41 -1.71 10.64
CA GLN A 509 -14.60 -2.04 12.05
C GLN A 509 -15.28 -0.90 12.82
N ALA A 510 -14.84 0.34 12.59
CA ALA A 510 -15.38 1.53 13.25
C ALA A 510 -16.85 1.76 12.89
N TYR A 511 -17.21 1.60 11.62
CA TYR A 511 -18.61 1.69 11.18
C TYR A 511 -19.46 0.54 11.74
N CYS A 512 -18.96 -0.70 11.70
CA CYS A 512 -19.66 -1.83 12.31
C CYS A 512 -19.89 -1.57 13.81
N LYS A 513 -18.87 -1.07 14.52
CA LYS A 513 -19.00 -0.67 15.93
C LYS A 513 -20.09 0.37 16.14
N GLN A 514 -20.03 1.47 15.39
CA GLN A 514 -21.00 2.57 15.52
C GLN A 514 -22.43 2.10 15.18
N ASN A 515 -22.58 1.28 14.13
CA ASN A 515 -23.87 0.74 13.73
C ASN A 515 -24.45 -0.21 14.79
N LEU A 516 -23.60 -1.05 15.40
CA LEU A 516 -23.99 -1.90 16.52
C LEU A 516 -24.38 -1.06 17.75
N GLU A 517 -23.59 -0.04 18.10
CA GLU A 517 -23.87 0.87 19.24
C GLU A 517 -25.20 1.63 19.08
N MET A 518 -25.53 2.07 17.87
CA MET A 518 -26.78 2.80 17.60
C MET A 518 -28.02 1.89 17.52
N ASN A 519 -27.85 0.58 17.28
CA ASN A 519 -28.93 -0.37 17.05
C ASN A 519 -28.98 -1.52 18.08
N VAL A 520 -28.44 -1.30 19.29
CA VAL A 520 -28.57 -2.28 20.39
C VAL A 520 -30.02 -2.38 20.84
N THR A 521 -30.56 -3.59 20.84
CA THR A 521 -31.88 -3.95 21.35
C THR A 521 -31.75 -5.01 22.45
N VAL A 522 -32.82 -5.20 23.25
CA VAL A 522 -32.86 -6.22 24.31
C VAL A 522 -32.62 -7.63 23.74
N GLU A 523 -32.98 -7.86 22.48
CA GLU A 523 -32.87 -9.15 21.80
C GLU A 523 -31.45 -9.44 21.26
N ASN A 524 -30.70 -8.40 20.85
CA ASN A 524 -29.37 -8.56 20.24
C ASN A 524 -28.20 -8.33 21.22
N VAL A 525 -28.44 -7.72 22.40
CA VAL A 525 -27.40 -7.28 23.34
C VAL A 525 -26.45 -8.41 23.78
N LEU A 526 -26.96 -9.63 24.00
CA LEU A 526 -26.14 -10.77 24.42
C LEU A 526 -25.21 -11.27 23.29
N GLN A 527 -25.68 -11.24 22.04
CA GLN A 527 -24.89 -11.65 20.88
C GLN A 527 -23.80 -10.62 20.58
N VAL A 528 -24.14 -9.33 20.69
CA VAL A 528 -23.19 -8.21 20.56
C VAL A 528 -22.12 -8.28 21.64
N LEU A 529 -22.49 -8.55 22.90
CA LEU A 529 -21.52 -8.70 23.99
C LEU A 529 -20.62 -9.94 23.84
N ALA A 530 -21.14 -11.05 23.31
CA ALA A 530 -20.37 -12.29 23.09
C ALA A 530 -19.29 -12.15 22.00
N HIS A 531 -19.57 -11.38 20.93
CA HIS A 531 -18.63 -11.15 19.83
C HIS A 531 -17.67 -9.98 20.08
N ILE A 532 -17.86 -9.23 21.16
CA ILE A 532 -16.96 -8.14 21.56
C ILE A 532 -16.30 -8.40 22.93
N PRO A 533 -15.43 -9.43 23.06
CA PRO A 533 -14.67 -9.66 24.29
C PRO A 533 -13.81 -8.46 24.75
N SER A 534 -13.51 -7.52 23.85
CA SER A 534 -12.66 -6.35 24.14
C SER A 534 -13.40 -5.10 24.63
N LEU A 535 -14.75 -5.04 24.59
CA LEU A 535 -15.53 -3.92 25.12
C LEU A 535 -16.00 -4.11 26.56
N ALA A 536 -15.91 -5.31 27.14
CA ALA A 536 -16.19 -5.50 28.57
C ALA A 536 -15.34 -4.55 29.44
N HIS A 537 -14.12 -4.20 29.00
CA HIS A 537 -13.27 -3.22 29.67
C HIS A 537 -13.63 -1.75 29.38
N GLN A 538 -14.36 -1.44 28.30
CA GLN A 538 -14.71 -0.07 27.91
C GLN A 538 -16.15 0.33 28.30
N TRP A 539 -17.09 -0.62 28.34
CA TRP A 539 -18.45 -0.37 28.82
C TRP A 539 -18.52 -0.18 30.34
N ILE A 540 -17.67 -0.87 31.11
CA ILE A 540 -17.55 -0.70 32.56
C ILE A 540 -17.02 0.71 32.94
N LEU A 541 -16.37 1.43 32.02
CA LEU A 541 -15.82 2.76 32.28
C LEU A 541 -16.70 3.94 31.84
N CYS A 542 -17.78 3.70 31.07
CA CYS A 542 -18.61 4.77 30.50
C CYS A 542 -20.07 4.79 30.97
N SER A 543 -20.49 3.90 31.87
CA SER A 543 -21.83 3.97 32.45
C SER A 543 -21.75 4.18 33.97
N GLU A 544 -22.01 5.42 34.39
CA GLU A 544 -22.57 5.68 35.71
C GLU A 544 -23.92 4.96 35.79
N TRP A 545 -23.90 3.68 36.13
CA TRP A 545 -25.08 3.02 36.67
C TRP A 545 -25.27 3.55 38.08
N VAL A 546 -26.11 4.59 38.20
CA VAL A 546 -26.82 4.85 39.44
C VAL A 546 -27.68 3.61 39.70
N PRO A 547 -27.47 2.88 40.81
CA PRO A 547 -28.40 1.82 41.19
C PRO A 547 -29.71 2.50 41.60
N LEU A 548 -30.77 2.26 40.84
CA LEU A 548 -32.12 2.46 41.34
C LEU A 548 -32.45 1.26 42.22
N GLU A 549 -32.76 1.56 43.49
CA GLU A 549 -33.39 0.64 44.46
C GLU A 549 -34.73 0.09 43.95
#